data_AF-A0A316PD76-F1
#
_entry.id   AF-A0A316PD76-F1
#
_cell.length_a   1.000
_cell.length_b   1.000
_cell.length_c   1.000
_cell.angle_alpha   90.00
_cell.angle_beta   90.00
_cell.angle_gamma   90.00
#
_symmetry.space_group_name_H-M   'P 1'
#
loop_
_entity.id
_entity.type
_entity.pdbx_description
1 polymer ?
#
loop_
_entity_poly.entity_id
_entity_poly.type
_entity_poly.pdbx_seq_one_letter_code
_entity_poly.pdbx_strand_id
1 'polypeptide(L)'
;MIFRKEKEHGVLTEEEILDMARDIAENDPAYIIGSMLIKSVCDDTGLDEGAAFSMLLDGGGMPKGIAAISARAANDLMRLYEEGGIEGEIDSYLEDERFVKMLPEMPVKAALRLYAAECNADAAARAEREKGAMDVMEKLAARRALPSPIKGNTPAATDTDYANMPTREFNLIKERLMRAASEGRRVSL
;
A
#
# COMPACT_ATOMS: atom_id res chain seq x y z
N MET A 1 -34.30 12.20 73.90
CA MET A 1 -35.64 12.50 73.35
C MET A 1 -35.42 13.07 71.96
N ILE A 2 -35.55 12.24 70.91
CA ILE A 2 -35.48 12.69 69.51
C ILE A 2 -36.90 12.58 68.99
N PHE A 3 -37.50 13.72 68.70
CA PHE A 3 -38.85 13.82 68.16
C PHE A 3 -38.89 13.13 66.79
N ARG A 4 -39.45 11.92 66.72
CA ARG A 4 -40.01 11.39 65.47
C ARG A 4 -41.23 12.27 65.17
N LYS A 5 -41.05 13.22 64.26
CA LYS A 5 -42.15 13.95 63.65
C LYS A 5 -42.85 12.94 62.73
N GLU A 6 -43.99 12.42 63.18
CA GLU A 6 -44.90 11.65 62.34
C GLU A 6 -45.26 12.53 61.14
N LYS A 7 -44.94 12.08 59.92
CA LYS A 7 -45.37 12.77 58.68
C LYS A 7 -46.89 12.61 58.59
N GLU A 8 -47.62 13.64 58.96
CA GLU A 8 -49.01 13.83 58.54
C GLU A 8 -49.03 14.10 57.03
N HIS A 9 -50.01 13.45 56.36
CA HIS A 9 -50.31 13.46 54.91
C HIS A 9 -49.63 12.32 54.13
N GLY A 10 -50.42 11.27 53.87
CA GLY A 10 -50.10 10.16 52.96
C GLY A 10 -50.10 10.58 51.49
N VAL A 11 -49.43 11.67 51.16
CA VAL A 11 -49.17 12.12 49.79
C VAL A 11 -47.68 11.98 49.58
N LEU A 12 -47.31 11.01 48.75
CA LEU A 12 -45.93 10.79 48.32
C LEU A 12 -45.39 12.04 47.64
N THR A 13 -44.13 12.39 47.91
CA THR A 13 -43.47 13.48 47.19
C THR A 13 -43.22 13.07 45.73
N GLU A 14 -43.05 14.04 44.84
CA GLU A 14 -42.74 13.77 43.43
C GLU A 14 -41.45 12.94 43.27
N GLU A 15 -40.43 13.20 44.09
CA GLU A 15 -39.22 12.39 44.17
C GLU A 15 -39.50 10.95 44.63
N GLU A 16 -40.31 10.76 45.68
CA GLU A 16 -40.71 9.42 46.18
C GLU A 16 -41.50 8.65 45.11
N ILE A 17 -42.32 9.33 44.30
CA ILE A 17 -43.06 8.74 43.18
C ILE A 17 -42.12 8.33 42.04
N LEU A 18 -41.15 9.18 41.67
CA LEU A 18 -40.17 8.89 40.63
C LEU A 18 -39.25 7.74 41.00
N ASP A 19 -38.81 7.67 42.26
CA ASP A 19 -37.97 6.58 42.76
C ASP A 19 -38.72 5.25 42.74
N MET A 20 -39.99 5.23 43.17
CA MET A 20 -40.82 4.01 43.06
C MET A 20 -41.10 3.61 41.61
N ALA A 21 -41.35 4.58 40.72
CA ALA A 21 -41.55 4.29 39.30
C ALA A 21 -40.28 3.71 38.66
N ARG A 22 -39.10 4.24 39.05
CA ARG A 22 -37.81 3.70 38.63
C ARG A 22 -37.60 2.29 39.16
N ASP A 23 -37.84 2.05 40.45
CA ASP A 23 -37.68 0.72 41.06
C ASP A 23 -38.61 -0.31 40.42
N ILE A 24 -39.86 0.05 40.13
CA ILE A 24 -40.79 -0.82 39.41
C ILE A 24 -40.28 -1.12 37.99
N ALA A 25 -39.79 -0.11 37.27
CA ALA A 25 -39.27 -0.27 35.92
C ALA A 25 -37.98 -1.12 35.91
N GLU A 26 -37.05 -0.89 36.84
CA GLU A 26 -35.77 -1.60 36.91
C GLU A 26 -35.93 -3.08 37.29
N ASN A 27 -37.00 -3.42 38.02
CA ASN A 27 -37.36 -4.79 38.36
C ASN A 27 -38.21 -5.50 37.29
N ASP A 28 -38.64 -4.79 36.23
CA ASP A 28 -39.36 -5.41 35.11
C ASP A 28 -38.39 -6.35 34.34
N PRO A 29 -38.75 -7.64 34.13
CA PRO A 29 -37.97 -8.55 33.31
C PRO A 29 -37.59 -7.99 31.93
N ALA A 30 -38.47 -7.20 31.31
CA ALA A 30 -38.19 -6.57 30.01
C ALA A 30 -37.06 -5.55 30.10
N TYR A 31 -37.03 -4.74 31.17
CA TYR A 31 -35.97 -3.77 31.42
C TYR A 31 -34.64 -4.47 31.73
N ILE A 32 -34.67 -5.52 32.55
CA ILE A 32 -33.48 -6.32 32.89
C ILE A 32 -32.89 -6.93 31.61
N ILE A 33 -33.71 -7.59 30.79
CA ILE A 33 -33.24 -8.19 29.54
C ILE A 33 -32.70 -7.12 28.58
N GLY A 34 -33.41 -5.99 28.43
CA GLY A 34 -32.96 -4.88 27.59
C GLY A 34 -31.61 -4.33 28.01
N SER A 35 -31.41 -4.07 29.30
CA SER A 35 -30.14 -3.58 29.85
C SER A 35 -29.00 -4.59 29.68
N MET A 36 -29.27 -5.88 29.85
CA MET A 36 -28.28 -6.95 29.60
C MET A 36 -27.88 -7.02 28.12
N LEU A 37 -28.84 -6.86 27.20
CA LEU A 37 -28.56 -6.85 25.76
C LEU A 37 -27.69 -5.67 25.36
N ILE A 38 -28.01 -4.46 25.84
CA ILE A 38 -27.21 -3.25 25.56
C ILE A 38 -25.78 -3.42 26.09
N LYS A 39 -25.62 -3.88 27.33
CA LYS A 39 -24.30 -4.15 27.91
C LYS A 39 -23.50 -5.17 27.09
N SER A 40 -24.13 -6.26 26.66
CA SER A 40 -23.46 -7.26 25.82
C SER A 40 -22.97 -6.66 24.50
N VAL A 41 -23.76 -5.79 23.87
CA VAL A 41 -23.33 -5.12 22.63
C VAL A 41 -22.19 -4.14 22.89
N CYS A 42 -22.25 -3.37 23.97
CA CYS A 42 -21.14 -2.50 24.40
C CYS A 42 -19.85 -3.30 24.61
N ASP A 43 -19.91 -4.45 25.30
CA ASP A 43 -18.75 -5.29 25.57
C ASP A 43 -18.16 -5.89 24.28
N ASP A 44 -19.01 -6.32 23.35
CA ASP A 44 -18.57 -6.97 22.10
C ASP A 44 -18.04 -5.99 21.05
N THR A 45 -18.59 -4.76 21.01
CA THR A 45 -18.32 -3.78 19.96
C THR A 45 -17.55 -2.55 20.44
N GLY A 46 -17.48 -2.31 21.75
CA GLY A 46 -16.90 -1.09 22.34
C GLY A 46 -17.75 0.17 22.15
N LEU A 47 -19.00 0.05 21.72
CA LEU A 47 -19.93 1.17 21.56
C LEU A 47 -20.42 1.71 22.92
N ASP A 48 -20.81 2.99 22.96
CA ASP A 48 -21.57 3.54 24.08
C ASP A 48 -23.00 3.00 24.12
N GLU A 49 -23.69 3.16 25.25
CA GLU A 49 -25.04 2.62 25.46
C GLU A 49 -26.06 3.13 24.44
N GLY A 50 -25.93 4.40 24.01
CA GLY A 50 -26.83 5.01 23.03
C GLY A 50 -26.63 4.43 21.63
N ALA A 51 -25.38 4.29 21.20
CA ALA A 51 -25.07 3.66 19.92
C ALA A 51 -25.39 2.15 19.91
N ALA A 52 -25.12 1.44 21.02
CA ALA A 52 -25.50 0.04 21.19
C ALA A 52 -27.03 -0.15 21.14
N PHE A 53 -27.77 0.76 21.76
CA PHE A 53 -29.24 0.77 21.70
C PHE A 53 -29.75 0.97 20.27
N SER A 54 -29.27 1.98 19.56
CA SER A 54 -29.63 2.22 18.16
C SER A 54 -29.30 1.00 17.29
N MET A 55 -28.15 0.37 17.50
CA MET A 55 -27.74 -0.82 16.76
C MET A 55 -28.71 -2.00 16.97
N LEU A 56 -29.19 -2.20 18.20
CA LEU A 56 -30.18 -3.24 18.52
C LEU A 56 -31.54 -2.97 17.87
N LEU A 57 -31.98 -1.70 17.86
CA LEU A 57 -33.27 -1.31 17.28
C LEU A 57 -33.24 -1.35 15.75
N ASP A 58 -32.25 -0.72 15.13
CA ASP A 58 -32.15 -0.58 13.67
C ASP A 58 -31.76 -1.90 13.00
N GLY A 59 -30.93 -2.71 13.68
CA GLY A 59 -30.48 -4.02 13.21
C GLY A 59 -31.48 -5.15 13.46
N GLY A 60 -32.54 -4.91 14.24
CA GLY A 60 -33.55 -5.91 14.57
C GLY A 60 -33.04 -7.08 15.43
N GLY A 61 -31.91 -6.91 16.12
CA GLY A 61 -31.31 -7.94 16.97
C GLY A 61 -29.83 -7.74 17.26
N MET A 62 -29.24 -8.70 17.98
CA MET A 62 -27.80 -8.65 18.31
C MET A 62 -26.92 -8.63 17.05
N PRO A 63 -25.88 -7.79 17.02
CA PRO A 63 -24.93 -7.76 15.92
C PRO A 63 -24.17 -9.08 15.86
N LYS A 64 -24.03 -9.64 14.65
CA LYS A 64 -23.32 -10.91 14.41
C LYS A 64 -22.33 -10.79 13.27
N GLY A 65 -21.24 -11.55 13.35
CA GLY A 65 -20.25 -11.69 12.28
C GLY A 65 -19.61 -10.35 11.90
N ILE A 66 -19.74 -9.97 10.63
CA ILE A 66 -19.09 -8.78 10.05
C ILE A 66 -19.54 -7.48 10.74
N ALA A 67 -20.81 -7.35 11.11
CA ALA A 67 -21.30 -6.11 11.73
C ALA A 67 -20.68 -5.82 13.11
N ALA A 68 -20.45 -6.86 13.91
CA ALA A 68 -19.78 -6.73 15.20
C ALA A 68 -18.29 -6.41 15.01
N ILE A 69 -17.64 -7.09 14.06
CA ILE A 69 -16.23 -6.87 13.72
C ILE A 69 -16.01 -5.45 13.18
N SER A 70 -16.89 -4.97 12.29
CA SER A 70 -16.80 -3.63 11.72
C SER A 70 -17.06 -2.54 12.76
N ALA A 71 -18.06 -2.71 13.62
CA ALA A 71 -18.34 -1.76 14.69
C ALA A 71 -17.15 -1.65 15.66
N ARG A 72 -16.59 -2.80 16.05
CA ARG A 72 -15.39 -2.85 16.87
C ARG A 72 -14.19 -2.20 16.21
N ALA A 73 -13.93 -2.51 14.94
CA ALA A 73 -12.82 -1.90 14.20
C ALA A 73 -12.99 -0.38 14.09
N ALA A 74 -14.21 0.11 13.83
CA ALA A 74 -14.51 1.54 13.76
C ALA A 74 -14.25 2.25 15.10
N ASN A 75 -14.72 1.67 16.21
CA ASN A 75 -14.47 2.24 17.54
C ASN A 75 -12.99 2.21 17.93
N ASP A 76 -12.30 1.11 17.67
CA ASP A 76 -10.87 1.00 17.93
C ASP A 76 -10.07 2.03 17.09
N LEU A 77 -10.48 2.28 15.83
CA LEU A 77 -9.90 3.33 14.99
C LEU A 77 -10.15 4.73 15.54
N MET A 78 -11.39 5.06 15.91
CA MET A 78 -11.73 6.37 16.49
C MET A 78 -10.96 6.61 17.79
N ARG A 79 -10.91 5.62 18.68
CA ARG A 79 -10.17 5.72 19.94
C ARG A 79 -8.67 5.96 19.69
N LEU A 80 -8.06 5.18 18.79
CA LEU A 80 -6.63 5.36 18.46
C LEU A 80 -6.36 6.72 17.79
N TYR A 81 -7.31 7.24 17.02
CA TYR A 81 -7.21 8.57 16.43
C TYR A 81 -7.24 9.67 17.50
N GLU A 82 -8.16 9.58 18.46
CA GLU A 82 -8.25 10.51 19.60
C GLU A 82 -7.01 10.46 20.49
N GLU A 83 -6.42 9.27 20.67
CA GLU A 83 -5.16 9.08 21.38
C GLU A 83 -3.92 9.60 20.61
N GLY A 84 -4.09 10.05 19.36
CA GLY A 84 -2.99 10.52 18.50
C GLY A 84 -2.09 9.38 18.00
N GLY A 85 -2.56 8.13 18.02
CA GLY A 85 -1.82 6.95 17.60
C GLY A 85 -1.92 6.61 16.11
N ILE A 86 -2.66 7.40 15.33
CA ILE A 86 -2.84 7.25 13.89
C ILE A 86 -2.19 8.45 13.19
N GLU A 87 -1.31 8.18 12.22
CA GLU A 87 -0.68 9.22 11.41
C GLU A 87 -1.59 9.58 10.23
N GLY A 88 -2.13 10.81 10.20
CA GLY A 88 -2.98 11.29 9.10
C GLY A 88 -4.48 11.05 9.29
N GLU A 89 -5.25 11.16 8.21
CA GLU A 89 -6.71 11.05 8.22
C GLU A 89 -7.15 9.58 8.16
N ILE A 90 -8.12 9.18 9.00
CA ILE A 90 -8.65 7.80 9.04
C ILE A 90 -9.18 7.38 7.65
N ASP A 91 -9.86 8.29 6.95
CA ASP A 91 -10.49 8.00 5.66
C ASP A 91 -9.47 7.52 4.62
N SER A 92 -8.25 8.06 4.64
CA SER A 92 -7.17 7.65 3.71
C SER A 92 -6.78 6.17 3.86
N TYR A 93 -6.84 5.63 5.09
CA TYR A 93 -6.58 4.22 5.34
C TYR A 93 -7.74 3.35 4.87
N LEU A 94 -8.98 3.82 5.04
CA LEU A 94 -10.19 3.09 4.66
C LEU A 94 -10.41 3.05 3.14
N GLU A 95 -9.83 4.00 2.40
CA GLU A 95 -9.80 3.97 0.93
C GLU A 95 -8.92 2.84 0.36
N ASP A 96 -7.90 2.39 1.10
CA ASP A 96 -7.02 1.31 0.66
C ASP A 96 -7.61 -0.07 1.01
N GLU A 97 -7.99 -0.81 -0.04
CA GLU A 97 -8.56 -2.16 0.09
C GLU A 97 -7.64 -3.13 0.84
N ARG A 98 -6.32 -2.93 0.81
CA ARG A 98 -5.36 -3.77 1.54
C ARG A 98 -5.55 -3.64 3.04
N PHE A 99 -5.70 -2.41 3.53
CA PHE A 99 -5.93 -2.15 4.94
C PHE A 99 -7.29 -2.71 5.39
N VAL A 100 -8.34 -2.48 4.59
CA VAL A 100 -9.69 -2.98 4.87
C VAL A 100 -9.71 -4.52 5.00
N LYS A 101 -8.94 -5.24 4.17
CA LYS A 101 -8.81 -6.71 4.26
C LYS A 101 -8.08 -7.21 5.50
N MET A 102 -7.27 -6.37 6.16
CA MET A 102 -6.58 -6.74 7.40
C MET A 102 -7.49 -6.62 8.62
N LEU A 103 -8.46 -5.70 8.62
CA LEU A 103 -9.33 -5.43 9.77
C LEU A 103 -10.12 -6.67 10.29
N PRO A 104 -10.59 -7.60 9.44
CA PRO A 104 -11.23 -8.83 9.90
C PRO A 104 -10.26 -9.88 10.46
N GLU A 105 -9.00 -9.85 10.01
CA GLU A 105 -8.02 -10.90 10.28
C GLU A 105 -7.17 -10.61 11.52
N MET A 106 -7.07 -9.34 11.95
CA MET A 106 -6.22 -8.94 13.07
C MET A 106 -6.71 -7.67 13.78
N PRO A 107 -6.23 -7.41 15.01
CA PRO A 107 -6.56 -6.18 15.73
C PRO A 107 -6.12 -4.92 14.97
N VAL A 108 -6.90 -3.84 15.05
CA VAL A 108 -6.66 -2.56 14.35
C VAL A 108 -5.24 -2.03 14.54
N LYS A 109 -4.72 -2.07 15.77
CA LYS A 109 -3.36 -1.61 16.07
C LYS A 109 -2.27 -2.42 15.36
N ALA A 110 -2.50 -3.72 15.14
CA ALA A 110 -1.59 -4.58 14.38
C ALA A 110 -1.72 -4.29 12.87
N ALA A 111 -2.95 -4.14 12.36
CA ALA A 111 -3.22 -3.78 10.98
C ALA A 111 -2.55 -2.46 10.59
N LEU A 112 -2.66 -1.42 11.42
CA LEU A 112 -2.01 -0.12 11.18
C LEU A 112 -0.49 -0.23 11.07
N ARG A 113 0.14 -1.00 11.96
CA ARG A 113 1.59 -1.22 11.94
C ARG A 113 2.04 -1.99 10.71
N LEU A 114 1.31 -3.04 10.35
CA LEU A 114 1.61 -3.85 9.18
C LEU A 114 1.46 -3.01 7.91
N TYR A 115 0.36 -2.27 7.79
CA TYR A 115 0.08 -1.39 6.67
C TYR A 115 1.15 -0.30 6.50
N ALA A 116 1.55 0.36 7.59
CA ALA A 116 2.65 1.33 7.56
C ALA A 116 3.97 0.69 7.11
N ALA A 117 4.25 -0.54 7.54
CA ALA A 117 5.44 -1.28 7.10
C ALA A 117 5.38 -1.62 5.60
N GLU A 118 4.22 -2.02 5.07
CA GLU A 118 4.01 -2.28 3.63
C GLU A 118 4.20 -1.01 2.80
N CYS A 119 3.59 0.10 3.20
CA CYS A 119 3.75 1.39 2.52
C CYS A 119 5.21 1.85 2.49
N ASN A 120 5.93 1.70 3.61
CA ASN A 120 7.34 2.03 3.68
C ASN A 120 8.21 1.12 2.81
N ALA A 121 7.90 -0.18 2.75
CA ALA A 121 8.59 -1.13 1.88
C ALA A 121 8.36 -0.81 0.39
N ASP A 122 7.13 -0.48 0.00
CA ASP A 122 6.78 -0.06 -1.35
C ASP A 122 7.50 1.24 -1.74
N ALA A 123 7.53 2.22 -0.85
CA ALA A 123 8.24 3.49 -1.07
C ALA A 123 9.75 3.26 -1.23
N ALA A 124 10.36 2.44 -0.38
CA ALA A 124 11.77 2.07 -0.49
C ALA A 124 12.08 1.35 -1.81
N ALA A 125 11.22 0.40 -2.22
CA ALA A 125 11.38 -0.32 -3.48
C ALA A 125 11.25 0.61 -4.69
N ARG A 126 10.36 1.60 -4.66
CA ARG A 126 10.24 2.63 -5.71
C ARG A 126 11.47 3.53 -5.76
N ALA A 127 11.93 4.02 -4.60
CA ALA A 127 13.12 4.86 -4.51
C ALA A 127 14.38 4.15 -5.06
N GLU A 128 14.56 2.86 -4.77
CA GLU A 128 15.68 2.09 -5.32
C GLU A 128 15.55 1.88 -6.84
N ARG A 129 14.34 1.67 -7.37
CA ARG A 129 14.11 1.59 -8.82
C ARG A 129 14.44 2.92 -9.51
N GLU A 130 14.04 4.05 -8.91
CA GLU A 130 14.33 5.38 -9.45
C GLU A 130 15.83 5.69 -9.45
N LYS A 131 16.53 5.38 -8.35
CA LYS A 131 18.01 5.48 -8.31
C LYS A 131 18.67 4.64 -9.39
N GLY A 132 18.22 3.39 -9.57
CA GLY A 132 18.71 2.52 -10.62
C GLY A 132 18.47 3.09 -12.03
N ALA A 133 17.30 3.67 -12.27
CA ALA A 133 16.98 4.31 -13.55
C ALA A 133 17.88 5.54 -13.82
N MET A 134 18.13 6.35 -12.79
CA MET A 134 19.03 7.51 -12.86
C MET A 134 20.47 7.10 -13.17
N ASP A 135 21.00 6.07 -12.52
CA ASP A 135 22.35 5.53 -12.79
C ASP A 135 22.49 5.01 -14.23
N VAL A 136 21.47 4.33 -14.77
CA VAL A 136 21.47 3.90 -16.17
C VAL A 136 21.49 5.09 -17.12
N MET A 137 20.68 6.12 -16.85
CA MET A 137 20.66 7.35 -17.66
C MET A 137 21.99 8.09 -17.63
N GLU A 138 22.62 8.20 -16.46
CA GLU A 138 23.94 8.81 -16.30
C GLU A 138 25.00 8.06 -17.12
N LYS A 139 25.00 6.72 -17.07
CA LYS A 139 25.91 5.89 -17.86
C LYS A 139 25.68 6.04 -19.37
N LEU A 140 24.43 6.17 -19.81
CA LEU A 140 24.12 6.41 -21.22
C LEU A 140 24.57 7.80 -21.68
N ALA A 141 24.38 8.83 -20.85
CA ALA A 141 24.86 10.19 -21.12
C ALA A 141 26.39 10.24 -21.21
N ALA A 142 27.10 9.59 -20.27
CA ALA A 142 28.55 9.48 -20.29
C ALA A 142 29.06 8.78 -21.57
N ARG A 143 28.40 7.71 -22.01
CA ARG A 143 28.73 7.02 -23.27
C ARG A 143 28.53 7.91 -24.50
N ARG A 144 27.49 8.74 -24.51
CA ARG A 144 27.21 9.67 -25.61
C ARG A 144 28.22 10.82 -25.67
N ALA A 145 28.82 11.19 -24.54
CA ALA A 145 29.88 12.19 -24.47
C ALA A 145 31.24 11.65 -24.91
N LEU A 146 31.42 10.32 -24.99
CA LEU A 146 32.65 9.75 -25.52
C LEU A 146 32.75 9.95 -27.03
N PRO A 147 33.93 10.31 -27.56
CA PRO A 147 34.17 10.37 -28.99
C PRO A 147 33.86 9.01 -29.64
N SER A 148 33.19 9.03 -30.80
CA SER A 148 32.92 7.83 -31.60
C SER A 148 34.20 7.04 -31.82
N PRO A 149 34.22 5.71 -31.61
CA PRO A 149 35.38 4.89 -31.92
C PRO A 149 35.82 5.13 -33.36
N ILE A 150 37.10 5.48 -33.54
CA ILE A 150 37.71 5.57 -34.86
C ILE A 150 37.54 4.18 -35.48
N LYS A 151 36.74 4.08 -36.55
CA LYS A 151 36.51 2.83 -37.26
C LYS A 151 37.83 2.34 -37.85
N GLY A 152 38.56 1.50 -37.11
CA GLY A 152 39.75 0.79 -37.59
C GLY A 152 39.41 -0.39 -38.50
N ASN A 153 38.36 -0.30 -39.32
CA ASN A 153 37.85 -1.43 -40.09
C ASN A 153 37.91 -1.22 -41.60
N THR A 154 38.75 -0.31 -42.08
CA THR A 154 39.29 -0.44 -43.44
C THR A 154 40.37 -1.51 -43.39
N PRO A 155 40.13 -2.74 -43.92
CA PRO A 155 41.23 -3.68 -44.10
C PRO A 155 42.30 -3.00 -44.95
N ALA A 156 43.56 -3.07 -44.52
CA ALA A 156 44.68 -2.60 -45.32
C ALA A 156 44.60 -3.31 -46.68
N ALA A 157 44.52 -2.52 -47.76
CA ALA A 157 44.60 -3.07 -49.11
C ALA A 157 45.92 -3.84 -49.19
N THR A 158 45.83 -5.15 -49.45
CA THR A 158 47.00 -5.98 -49.72
C THR A 158 47.48 -5.62 -51.12
N ASP A 159 48.21 -4.50 -51.25
CA ASP A 159 48.97 -4.23 -52.45
C ASP A 159 49.96 -5.39 -52.65
N THR A 160 49.97 -5.96 -53.85
CA THR A 160 50.85 -7.09 -54.15
C THR A 160 52.30 -6.61 -54.10
N ASP A 161 53.11 -7.16 -53.20
CA ASP A 161 54.52 -6.80 -53.08
C ASP A 161 55.35 -7.36 -54.25
N TYR A 162 55.61 -6.52 -55.24
CA TYR A 162 56.44 -6.87 -56.39
C TYR A 162 57.94 -6.89 -56.07
N ALA A 163 58.38 -6.37 -54.92
CA ALA A 163 59.81 -6.23 -54.61
C ALA A 163 60.47 -7.57 -54.26
N ASN A 164 59.72 -8.50 -53.66
CA ASN A 164 60.22 -9.82 -53.25
C ASN A 164 59.84 -10.97 -54.21
N MET A 165 59.24 -10.65 -55.36
CA MET A 165 58.77 -11.65 -56.31
C MET A 165 59.92 -12.22 -57.17
N PRO A 166 60.01 -13.55 -57.37
CA PRO A 166 60.97 -14.15 -58.29
C PRO A 166 60.82 -13.59 -59.70
N THR A 167 61.94 -13.28 -60.37
CA THR A 167 61.96 -12.64 -61.70
C THR A 167 61.12 -13.37 -62.75
N ARG A 168 61.04 -14.70 -62.66
CA ARG A 168 60.22 -15.54 -63.55
C ARG A 168 58.72 -15.24 -63.40
N GLU A 169 58.23 -15.08 -62.18
CA GLU A 169 56.83 -14.80 -61.89
C GLU A 169 56.45 -13.37 -62.29
N PHE A 170 57.36 -12.42 -62.03
CA PHE A 170 57.18 -11.04 -62.48
C PHE A 170 57.05 -10.94 -64.01
N ASN A 171 57.88 -11.67 -64.76
CA ASN A 171 57.82 -11.68 -66.21
C ASN A 171 56.52 -12.29 -66.75
N LEU A 172 55.98 -13.32 -66.10
CA LEU A 172 54.68 -13.90 -66.46
C LEU A 172 53.53 -12.92 -66.23
N ILE A 173 53.56 -12.17 -65.13
CA ILE A 173 52.59 -11.11 -64.86
C ILE A 173 52.70 -10.00 -65.91
N LYS A 174 53.92 -9.58 -66.23
CA LYS A 174 54.21 -8.57 -67.25
C LYS A 174 53.70 -9.00 -68.63
N GLU A 175 53.93 -10.24 -69.05
CA GLU A 175 53.43 -10.78 -70.31
C GLU A 175 51.90 -10.85 -70.35
N ARG A 176 51.27 -11.25 -69.24
CA ARG A 176 49.81 -11.30 -69.11
C ARG A 176 49.19 -9.91 -69.21
N LEU A 177 49.81 -8.91 -68.58
CA LEU A 177 49.39 -7.50 -68.65
C LEU A 177 49.56 -6.94 -70.07
N MET A 178 50.70 -7.21 -70.72
CA MET A 178 50.97 -6.82 -72.11
C MET A 178 49.95 -7.43 -73.08
N ARG A 179 49.60 -8.71 -72.90
CA ARG A 179 48.57 -9.38 -73.71
C ARG A 179 47.20 -8.75 -73.46
N ALA A 180 46.80 -8.54 -72.21
CA ALA A 180 45.51 -7.92 -71.89
C ALA A 180 45.39 -6.47 -72.39
N ALA A 181 46.49 -5.70 -72.36
CA ALA A 181 46.58 -4.36 -72.93
C ALA A 181 46.46 -4.39 -74.47
N SER A 182 47.08 -5.37 -75.14
CA SER A 182 46.94 -5.56 -76.59
C SER A 182 45.52 -5.96 -77.01
N GLU A 183 44.76 -6.60 -76.11
CA GLU A 183 43.35 -6.96 -76.29
C GLU A 183 42.37 -5.84 -75.87
N GLY A 184 42.88 -4.66 -75.48
CA GLY A 184 42.06 -3.50 -75.11
C GLY A 184 41.30 -3.63 -73.78
N ARG A 185 41.62 -4.62 -72.94
CA ARG A 185 41.01 -4.77 -71.61
C ARG A 185 41.76 -3.95 -70.58
N ARG A 186 41.05 -3.12 -69.80
CA ARG A 186 41.62 -2.49 -68.61
C ARG A 186 41.88 -3.57 -67.56
N VAL A 187 43.14 -3.74 -67.21
CA VAL A 187 43.53 -4.59 -66.07
C VAL A 187 43.62 -3.70 -64.85
N SER A 188 42.84 -4.00 -63.81
CA SER A 188 43.09 -3.44 -62.48
C SER A 188 44.15 -4.28 -61.80
N LEU A 189 45.21 -3.62 -61.34
CA LEU A 189 46.17 -4.19 -60.41
C LEU A 189 45.63 -4.06 -58.99
#